data_AF-A0A8J6RKA2-F1
#
_entry.id   AF-A0A8J6RKA2-F1
#
_cell.length_a   1.000
_cell.length_b   1.000
_cell.length_c   1.000
_cell.angle_alpha   90.00
_cell.angle_beta   90.00
_cell.angle_gamma   90.00
#
_symmetry.space_group_name_H-M   'P 1'
#
loop_
_entity.id
_entity.type
_entity.pdbx_description
1 polymer ?
#
loop_
_entity_poly.entity_id
_entity_poly.type
_entity_poly.pdbx_seq_one_letter_code
_entity_poly.pdbx_strand_id
1 'polypeptide(L)'
;MWLLKFGVSADNKLVDIVDVPSGKSDLICPYCGVKLVAKKGQVKEHHFAHTGQTCRSVTVKREFPTLPLYDNFNIELSGQALQLLKTLWFSCGQNGWSIPFFVDLKPLIKAKLLQKNPYQNPPGYEFTQLGKIPVGALPLKEFNQVQEPLLLKKLSDIERQVELAKVIKSLDLKERSIDLWLYRTQLRRILEHRLYYLEVKTDSEPLYKIGVTKRTIEERMVEIKRDLRCHYKNVELKVLGTWEHRGNVELYFKHRYQPFNYRLGNLTEYYKFGTEAEAVLNDLERMHLKCLSQVESHILAEDDKPAPAMTGSHCV
;
A
#
# COMPACT_ATOMS: atom_id res chain seq x y z
N MET A 1 16.86 11.81 -1.23
CA MET A 1 17.36 10.78 -2.17
C MET A 1 16.23 9.80 -2.33
N TRP A 2 15.64 9.71 -3.53
CA TRP A 2 14.53 8.79 -3.77
C TRP A 2 15.08 7.37 -3.93
N LEU A 3 14.34 6.40 -3.43
CA LEU A 3 14.80 5.04 -3.20
C LEU A 3 13.98 4.08 -4.06
N LEU A 4 14.64 3.37 -4.99
CA LEU A 4 13.99 2.47 -5.93
C LEU A 4 13.43 1.24 -5.18
N LYS A 5 12.11 1.05 -5.18
CA LYS A 5 11.48 -0.08 -4.47
C LYS A 5 11.35 -1.34 -5.32
N PHE A 6 11.53 -1.24 -6.64
CA PHE A 6 11.32 -2.36 -7.56
C PHE A 6 12.50 -2.63 -8.47
N GLY A 7 12.78 -3.90 -8.73
CA GLY A 7 13.69 -4.38 -9.76
C GLY A 7 12.96 -5.31 -10.73
N VAL A 8 13.59 -5.62 -11.86
CA VAL A 8 13.05 -6.54 -12.87
C VAL A 8 13.91 -7.80 -12.90
N SER A 9 13.30 -8.99 -12.88
CA SER A 9 14.01 -10.27 -13.00
C SER A 9 14.38 -10.59 -14.46
N ALA A 10 15.19 -11.63 -14.65
CA ALA A 10 15.50 -12.16 -15.99
C ALA A 10 14.24 -12.57 -16.78
N ASP A 11 13.20 -13.00 -16.07
CA ASP A 11 11.90 -13.36 -16.64
C ASP A 11 10.98 -12.14 -16.87
N ASN A 12 11.53 -10.92 -16.85
CA ASN A 12 10.80 -9.65 -16.95
C ASN A 12 9.69 -9.43 -15.90
N LYS A 13 9.81 -10.10 -14.74
CA LYS A 13 8.85 -9.91 -13.64
C LYS A 13 9.28 -8.77 -12.73
N LEU A 14 8.33 -7.94 -12.33
CA LEU A 14 8.55 -6.91 -11.33
C LEU A 14 8.70 -7.56 -9.94
N VAL A 15 9.81 -7.26 -9.27
CA VAL A 15 10.13 -7.77 -7.94
C VAL A 15 10.25 -6.60 -6.98
N ASP A 16 9.48 -6.64 -5.90
CA ASP A 16 9.53 -5.65 -4.82
C ASP A 16 10.74 -5.92 -3.91
N ILE A 17 11.34 -4.85 -3.39
CA ILE A 17 12.43 -4.94 -2.42
C ILE A 17 12.04 -5.78 -1.22
N VAL A 18 10.77 -5.80 -0.78
CA VAL A 18 10.35 -6.62 0.36
C VAL A 18 10.53 -8.12 0.10
N ASP A 19 10.42 -8.56 -1.15
CA ASP A 19 10.39 -9.96 -1.56
C ASP A 19 11.79 -10.58 -1.76
N VAL A 20 12.88 -9.81 -1.62
CA VAL A 20 14.27 -10.29 -1.83
C VAL A 20 15.14 -10.22 -0.58
N PRO A 21 16.12 -11.12 -0.41
CA PRO A 21 17.12 -10.96 0.65
C PRO A 21 17.99 -9.70 0.40
N SER A 22 18.65 -9.21 1.45
CA SER A 22 19.63 -8.12 1.28
C SER A 22 20.89 -8.62 0.58
N GLY A 23 21.51 -7.77 -0.22
CA GLY A 23 22.77 -8.08 -0.90
C GLY A 23 22.67 -7.95 -2.42
N LYS A 24 23.61 -8.59 -3.12
CA LYS A 24 23.62 -8.64 -4.59
C LYS A 24 22.38 -9.41 -5.06
N SER A 25 21.74 -8.92 -6.13
CA SER A 25 20.65 -9.62 -6.80
C SER A 25 20.91 -9.68 -8.31
N ASP A 26 20.21 -10.59 -8.98
CA ASP A 26 20.18 -10.65 -10.45
C ASP A 26 19.11 -9.73 -11.05
N LEU A 27 18.55 -8.83 -10.23
CA LEU A 27 17.55 -7.87 -10.67
C LEU A 27 18.21 -6.70 -11.38
N ILE A 28 17.53 -6.17 -12.38
CA ILE A 28 17.95 -4.99 -13.14
C ILE A 28 17.03 -3.80 -12.88
N CYS A 29 17.57 -2.59 -13.03
CA CYS A 29 16.82 -1.35 -12.96
C CYS A 29 15.83 -1.26 -14.13
N PRO A 30 14.53 -0.99 -13.87
CA PRO A 30 13.53 -0.87 -14.95
C PRO A 30 13.82 0.29 -15.91
N TYR A 31 14.66 1.26 -15.52
CA TYR A 31 14.97 2.43 -16.34
C TYR A 31 16.21 2.27 -17.22
N CYS A 32 17.30 1.71 -16.68
CA CYS A 32 18.60 1.66 -17.35
C CYS A 32 19.14 0.24 -17.58
N GLY A 33 18.48 -0.79 -17.04
CA GLY A 33 18.93 -2.18 -17.19
C GLY A 33 20.17 -2.57 -16.38
N VAL A 34 20.74 -1.66 -15.59
CA VAL A 34 21.91 -1.94 -14.74
C VAL A 34 21.50 -2.82 -13.55
N LYS A 35 22.40 -3.73 -13.14
CA LYS A 35 22.19 -4.60 -11.97
C LYS A 35 21.95 -3.82 -10.69
N LEU A 36 21.10 -4.38 -9.84
CA LEU A 36 20.70 -3.82 -8.56
C LEU A 36 21.28 -4.59 -7.37
N VAL A 37 21.37 -3.90 -6.23
CA VAL A 37 21.74 -4.43 -4.92
C VAL A 37 20.61 -4.09 -3.96
N ALA A 38 20.05 -5.09 -3.31
CA ALA A 38 19.03 -4.92 -2.28
C ALA A 38 19.67 -4.41 -0.98
N LYS A 39 19.43 -3.13 -0.67
CA LYS A 39 19.86 -2.48 0.57
C LYS A 39 18.71 -2.53 1.58
N LYS A 40 18.84 -3.41 2.58
CA LYS A 40 17.93 -3.49 3.72
C LYS A 40 18.68 -3.18 5.01
N GLY A 41 18.05 -2.45 5.92
CA GLY A 41 18.67 -2.01 7.15
C GLY A 41 17.67 -1.27 8.04
N GLN A 42 18.07 -0.95 9.26
CA GLN A 42 17.18 -0.38 10.28
C GLN A 42 17.02 1.16 10.17
N VAL A 43 17.88 1.83 9.39
CA VAL A 43 17.98 3.31 9.38
C VAL A 43 17.30 3.92 8.15
N LYS A 44 17.47 3.31 6.98
CA LYS A 44 16.91 3.81 5.72
C LYS A 44 15.86 2.84 5.23
N GLU A 45 14.83 3.36 4.56
CA GLU A 45 13.85 2.52 3.88
C GLU A 45 14.56 1.51 2.97
N HIS A 46 14.01 0.30 2.94
CA HIS A 46 14.53 -0.75 2.08
C HIS A 46 14.43 -0.33 0.61
N HIS A 47 15.54 -0.49 -0.12
CA HIS A 47 15.59 -0.07 -1.52
C HIS A 47 16.62 -0.84 -2.33
N PHE A 48 16.48 -0.74 -3.64
CA PHE A 48 17.49 -1.13 -4.60
C PHE A 48 18.45 0.01 -4.89
N ALA A 49 19.74 -0.29 -4.84
CA ALA A 49 20.81 0.59 -5.29
C ALA A 49 21.44 0.02 -6.56
N HIS A 50 21.94 0.87 -7.45
CA HIS A 50 22.71 0.41 -8.61
C HIS A 50 24.05 -0.19 -8.16
N THR A 51 24.57 -1.19 -8.87
CA THR A 51 25.93 -1.69 -8.65
C THR A 51 27.02 -0.69 -9.06
N GLY A 52 26.66 0.34 -9.83
CA GLY A 52 27.52 1.44 -10.25
C GLY A 52 26.82 2.79 -10.08
N GLN A 53 26.97 3.69 -11.05
CA GLN A 53 26.33 5.00 -11.01
C GLN A 53 24.80 4.89 -11.08
N THR A 54 24.11 5.62 -10.19
CA THR A 54 22.64 5.74 -10.23
C THR A 54 22.20 6.47 -11.49
N CYS A 55 21.29 5.86 -12.25
CA CYS A 55 20.83 6.45 -13.50
C CYS A 55 20.04 7.76 -13.29
N ARG A 56 20.06 8.63 -14.30
CA ARG A 56 19.40 9.93 -14.27
C ARG A 56 17.92 9.83 -13.89
N SER A 57 17.20 8.83 -14.38
CA SER A 57 15.77 8.61 -14.11
C SER A 57 15.46 8.42 -12.62
N VAL A 58 16.41 7.87 -11.85
CA VAL A 58 16.29 7.71 -10.39
C VAL A 58 16.89 8.90 -9.63
N THR A 59 17.89 9.57 -10.19
CA THR A 59 18.58 10.71 -9.56
C THR A 59 17.79 12.02 -9.66
N VAL A 60 17.06 12.23 -10.76
CA VAL A 60 16.15 13.37 -10.93
C VAL A 60 14.98 13.17 -9.96
N LYS A 61 14.59 14.22 -9.22
CA LYS A 61 13.44 14.21 -8.29
C LYS A 61 12.09 14.12 -9.04
N ARG A 62 11.90 13.06 -9.82
CA ARG A 62 10.60 12.69 -10.41
C ARG A 62 9.82 11.88 -9.39
N GLU A 63 8.51 12.10 -9.32
CA GLU A 63 7.63 11.29 -8.49
C GLU A 63 7.55 9.89 -9.09
N PHE A 64 7.93 8.86 -8.33
CA PHE A 64 7.80 7.47 -8.77
C PHE A 64 6.30 7.10 -8.88
N PRO A 65 5.89 6.28 -9.84
CA PRO A 65 4.49 5.90 -10.01
C PRO A 65 4.05 4.87 -8.94
N THR A 66 3.91 5.33 -7.70
CA THR A 66 3.39 4.53 -6.58
C THR A 66 1.87 4.53 -6.54
N LEU A 67 1.27 3.46 -6.02
CA LEU A 67 -0.17 3.41 -5.76
C LEU A 67 -0.57 4.39 -4.64
N PRO A 68 -1.51 5.32 -4.89
CA PRO A 68 -2.03 6.20 -3.85
C PRO A 68 -2.52 5.45 -2.61
N LEU A 69 -2.12 5.91 -1.43
CA LEU A 69 -2.55 5.38 -0.13
C LEU A 69 -2.33 3.87 0.04
N TYR A 70 -1.31 3.28 -0.60
CA TYR A 70 -1.03 1.84 -0.47
C TYR A 70 -0.07 1.55 0.68
N ASP A 71 1.12 2.14 0.66
CA ASP A 71 2.19 1.92 1.64
C ASP A 71 2.57 3.20 2.42
N ASN A 72 1.89 4.31 2.15
CA ASN A 72 2.06 5.59 2.84
C ASN A 72 0.70 6.22 3.18
N PHE A 73 0.35 6.17 4.45
CA PHE A 73 -0.92 6.71 4.99
C PHE A 73 -0.76 8.13 5.56
N ASN A 74 0.42 8.73 5.50
CA ASN A 74 0.67 10.07 6.04
C ASN A 74 0.22 11.19 5.07
N ILE A 75 -0.18 10.86 3.84
CA ILE A 75 -0.72 11.80 2.85
C ILE A 75 0.24 12.99 2.63
N GLU A 76 1.53 12.69 2.59
CA GLU A 76 2.61 13.68 2.37
C GLU A 76 2.66 14.83 3.39
N LEU A 77 2.08 14.63 4.58
CA LEU A 77 2.20 15.60 5.66
C LEU A 77 3.63 15.70 6.18
N SER A 78 4.03 16.91 6.58
CA SER A 78 5.23 17.09 7.39
C SER A 78 5.06 16.41 8.75
N GLY A 79 6.16 16.04 9.41
CA GLY A 79 6.11 15.43 10.74
C GLY A 79 5.36 16.27 11.77
N GLN A 80 5.50 17.60 11.70
CA GLN A 80 4.76 18.54 12.55
C GLN A 80 3.25 18.53 12.26
N ALA A 81 2.85 18.57 10.99
CA ALA A 81 1.44 18.54 10.61
C ALA A 81 0.78 17.20 10.97
N LEU A 82 1.49 16.08 10.78
CA LEU A 82 1.02 14.76 11.19
C LEU A 82 0.83 14.67 12.71
N GLN A 83 1.77 15.22 13.49
CA GLN A 83 1.64 15.25 14.95
C GLN A 83 0.45 16.09 15.39
N LEU A 84 0.24 17.26 14.77
CA LEU A 84 -0.94 18.10 15.03
C LEU A 84 -2.24 17.33 14.74
N LEU A 85 -2.32 16.64 13.59
CA LEU A 85 -3.48 15.84 13.22
C LEU A 85 -3.77 14.74 14.26
N LYS A 86 -2.74 14.03 14.74
CA LYS A 86 -2.88 13.00 15.79
C LYS A 86 -3.37 13.59 17.11
N THR A 87 -2.84 14.73 17.52
CA THR A 87 -3.29 15.43 18.74
C THR A 87 -4.76 15.79 18.64
N LEU A 88 -5.19 16.38 17.51
CA LEU A 88 -6.60 16.73 17.28
C LEU A 88 -7.53 15.52 17.25
N TRP A 89 -7.04 14.39 16.73
CA TRP A 89 -7.82 13.15 16.72
C TRP A 89 -8.09 12.66 18.15
N PHE A 90 -7.05 12.63 18.99
CA PHE A 90 -7.18 12.19 20.37
C PHE A 90 -8.00 13.16 21.23
N SER A 91 -7.83 14.47 21.04
CA SER A 91 -8.54 15.48 21.86
C SER A 91 -10.00 15.69 21.44
N CYS A 92 -10.31 15.56 20.15
CA CYS A 92 -11.62 15.91 19.60
C CYS A 92 -12.23 14.78 18.78
N GLY A 93 -11.49 14.28 17.79
CA GLY A 93 -12.00 13.35 16.77
C GLY A 93 -12.58 12.04 17.33
N GLN A 94 -11.89 11.42 18.28
CA GLN A 94 -12.32 10.16 18.90
C GLN A 94 -13.64 10.29 19.67
N ASN A 95 -13.91 11.48 20.23
CA ASN A 95 -15.12 11.78 21.00
C ASN A 95 -16.23 12.41 20.13
N GLY A 96 -15.98 12.59 18.83
CA GLY A 96 -16.93 13.26 17.93
C GLY A 96 -17.09 14.76 18.19
N TRP A 97 -16.15 15.39 18.90
CA TRP A 97 -16.18 16.82 19.18
C TRP A 97 -15.68 17.64 18.00
N SER A 98 -16.27 18.82 17.82
CA SER A 98 -15.81 19.81 16.85
C SER A 98 -14.41 20.31 17.21
N ILE A 99 -13.54 20.45 16.20
CA ILE A 99 -12.25 21.12 16.37
C ILE A 99 -12.49 22.63 16.28
N PRO A 100 -12.11 23.42 17.29
CA PRO A 100 -12.33 24.87 17.25
C PRO A 100 -11.53 25.55 16.12
N PHE A 101 -12.01 26.73 15.70
CA PHE A 101 -11.35 27.52 14.65
C PHE A 101 -10.03 28.12 15.15
N PHE A 102 -8.91 27.43 14.93
CA PHE A 102 -7.57 27.93 15.25
C PHE A 102 -6.75 28.26 13.98
N VAL A 103 -5.81 29.21 14.11
CA VAL A 103 -5.00 29.72 12.99
C VAL A 103 -4.04 28.66 12.43
N ASP A 104 -3.60 27.71 13.26
CA ASP A 104 -2.55 26.73 12.91
C ASP A 104 -3.06 25.48 12.16
N LEU A 105 -4.33 25.48 11.73
CA LEU A 105 -4.92 24.35 10.98
C LEU A 105 -4.71 24.46 9.45
N LYS A 106 -4.08 25.53 8.96
CA LYS A 106 -3.88 25.80 7.52
C LYS A 106 -3.26 24.61 6.76
N PRO A 107 -2.22 23.91 7.25
CA PRO A 107 -1.65 22.77 6.52
C PRO A 107 -2.66 21.64 6.34
N LEU A 108 -3.47 21.35 7.37
CA LEU A 108 -4.46 20.27 7.36
C LEU A 108 -5.67 20.61 6.47
N ILE A 109 -6.12 21.87 6.49
CA ILE A 109 -7.20 22.35 5.61
C ILE A 109 -6.76 22.35 4.15
N LYS A 110 -5.54 22.83 3.86
CA LYS A 110 -4.97 22.82 2.50
C LYS A 110 -4.85 21.40 1.94
N ALA A 111 -4.49 20.44 2.81
CA ALA A 111 -4.44 19.01 2.48
C ALA A 111 -5.83 18.33 2.47
N LYS A 112 -6.93 19.08 2.68
CA LYS A 112 -8.32 18.58 2.71
C LYS A 112 -8.58 17.50 3.76
N LEU A 113 -7.83 17.53 4.85
CA LEU A 113 -7.96 16.58 5.96
C LEU A 113 -9.03 17.01 6.97
N LEU A 114 -9.29 18.33 7.01
CA LEU A 114 -10.33 18.93 7.83
C LEU A 114 -11.30 19.72 6.95
N GLN A 115 -12.59 19.68 7.29
CA GLN A 115 -13.62 20.49 6.66
C GLN A 115 -14.46 21.23 7.70
N LYS A 116 -15.03 22.37 7.33
CA LYS A 116 -15.92 23.12 8.25
C LYS A 116 -17.23 22.36 8.39
N ASN A 117 -17.67 22.15 9.62
CA ASN A 117 -19.01 21.68 9.94
C ASN A 117 -19.75 22.77 10.73
N PRO A 118 -20.60 23.57 10.06
CA PRO A 118 -21.37 24.63 10.71
C PRO A 118 -22.53 24.09 11.56
N TYR A 119 -22.88 22.81 11.42
CA TYR A 119 -24.03 22.19 12.06
C TYR A 119 -23.71 21.53 13.41
N GLN A 120 -22.42 21.39 13.74
CA GLN A 120 -22.01 20.96 15.09
C GLN A 120 -22.20 22.09 16.11
N ASN A 121 -22.42 21.74 17.38
CA ASN A 121 -22.51 22.69 18.47
C ASN A 121 -21.39 22.43 19.50
N PRO A 122 -20.38 23.30 19.62
CA PRO A 122 -20.17 24.52 18.83
C PRO A 122 -19.72 24.23 17.39
N PRO A 123 -19.92 25.16 16.43
CA PRO A 123 -19.42 25.03 15.07
C PRO A 123 -17.89 24.91 15.06
N GLY A 124 -17.36 24.08 14.16
CA GLY A 124 -15.92 23.86 14.09
C GLY A 124 -15.48 23.15 12.83
N TYR A 125 -14.28 22.60 12.86
CA TYR A 125 -13.79 21.66 11.87
C TYR A 125 -14.06 20.22 12.30
N GLU A 126 -14.27 19.35 11.32
CA GLU A 126 -14.32 17.91 11.49
C GLU A 126 -13.33 17.22 10.53
N PHE A 127 -12.99 15.97 10.84
CA PHE A 127 -12.16 15.15 9.97
C PHE A 127 -12.93 14.72 8.73
N THR A 128 -12.35 14.98 7.55
CA THR A 128 -12.81 14.36 6.31
C THR A 128 -12.48 12.87 6.32
N GLN A 129 -13.01 12.09 5.38
CA GLN A 129 -12.60 10.69 5.21
C GLN A 129 -11.07 10.58 5.02
N LEU A 130 -10.50 11.46 4.20
CA LEU A 130 -9.07 11.55 3.97
C LEU A 130 -8.29 11.88 5.26
N GLY A 131 -8.81 12.78 6.10
CA GLY A 131 -8.22 13.12 7.40
C GLY A 131 -8.23 12.00 8.44
N LYS A 132 -9.13 11.02 8.31
CA LYS A 132 -9.20 9.85 9.19
C LYS A 132 -8.17 8.76 8.85
N ILE A 133 -7.58 8.79 7.65
CA ILE A 133 -6.64 7.77 7.19
C ILE A 133 -5.33 7.76 8.00
N PRO A 134 -4.61 8.89 8.20
CA PRO A 134 -3.30 8.88 8.88
C PRO A 134 -3.35 8.48 10.36
N VAL A 135 -4.54 8.53 10.95
CA VAL A 135 -4.81 8.18 12.35
C VAL A 135 -5.49 6.82 12.47
N GLY A 136 -5.58 6.05 11.37
CA GLY A 136 -6.17 4.72 11.35
C GLY A 136 -7.68 4.69 11.67
N ALA A 137 -8.39 5.81 11.55
CA ALA A 137 -9.77 5.93 12.03
C ALA A 137 -10.84 5.66 10.96
N LEU A 138 -10.49 5.66 9.68
CA LEU A 138 -11.45 5.40 8.60
C LEU A 138 -11.78 3.89 8.54
N PRO A 139 -13.05 3.48 8.56
CA PRO A 139 -13.39 2.07 8.39
C PRO A 139 -13.03 1.58 6.98
N LEU A 140 -12.86 0.26 6.83
CA LEU A 140 -12.27 -0.34 5.64
C LEU A 140 -13.15 -0.14 4.40
N LYS A 141 -14.46 -0.13 4.57
CA LYS A 141 -15.43 0.18 3.50
C LYS A 141 -15.19 1.58 2.93
N GLU A 142 -15.16 2.60 3.79
CA GLU A 142 -14.95 3.98 3.37
C GLU A 142 -13.52 4.21 2.84
N PHE A 143 -12.52 3.50 3.37
CA PHE A 143 -11.17 3.53 2.83
C PHE A 143 -11.13 3.10 1.35
N ASN A 144 -11.83 2.02 1.00
CA ASN A 144 -11.93 1.59 -0.40
C ASN A 144 -12.61 2.66 -1.28
N GLN A 145 -13.67 3.31 -0.77
CA GLN A 145 -14.35 4.41 -1.49
C GLN A 145 -13.45 5.62 -1.75
N VAL A 146 -12.47 5.87 -0.86
CA VAL A 146 -11.47 6.93 -1.06
C VAL A 146 -10.35 6.47 -1.99
N GLN A 147 -9.79 5.27 -1.78
CA GLN A 147 -8.59 4.84 -2.48
C GLN A 147 -8.87 4.47 -3.94
N GLU A 148 -9.91 3.71 -4.24
CA GLU A 148 -10.14 3.18 -5.59
C GLU A 148 -10.23 4.28 -6.67
N PRO A 149 -10.97 5.39 -6.48
CA PRO A 149 -10.97 6.48 -7.45
C PRO A 149 -9.60 7.14 -7.63
N LEU A 150 -8.78 7.20 -6.57
CA LEU A 150 -7.42 7.75 -6.65
C LEU A 150 -6.49 6.85 -7.46
N LEU A 151 -6.63 5.52 -7.35
CA LEU A 151 -5.88 4.57 -8.17
C LEU A 151 -6.19 4.78 -9.66
N LEU A 152 -7.47 4.80 -10.03
CA LEU A 152 -7.89 4.96 -11.42
C LEU A 152 -7.55 6.35 -11.98
N LYS A 153 -7.68 7.40 -11.17
CA LYS A 153 -7.27 8.74 -11.57
C LYS A 153 -5.78 8.83 -11.84
N LYS A 154 -4.93 8.28 -10.97
CA LYS A 154 -3.47 8.29 -11.16
C LYS A 154 -3.07 7.48 -12.39
N LEU A 155 -3.71 6.33 -12.65
CA LEU A 155 -3.53 5.58 -13.90
C LEU A 155 -3.84 6.45 -15.12
N SER A 156 -5.02 7.07 -15.17
CA SER A 156 -5.44 7.92 -16.28
C SER A 156 -4.49 9.10 -16.51
N ASP A 157 -3.99 9.71 -15.44
CA ASP A 157 -3.00 10.79 -15.52
C ASP A 157 -1.67 10.31 -16.12
N ILE A 158 -1.18 9.12 -15.76
CA ILE A 158 0.05 8.54 -16.31
C ILE A 158 -0.14 8.15 -17.78
N GLU A 159 -1.28 7.55 -18.13
CA GLU A 159 -1.61 7.21 -19.52
C GLU A 159 -1.64 8.45 -20.41
N ARG A 160 -2.32 9.51 -19.98
CA ARG A 160 -2.35 10.80 -20.69
C ARG A 160 -0.96 11.39 -20.89
N GLN A 161 -0.09 11.26 -19.89
CA GLN A 161 1.30 11.70 -19.98
C GLN A 161 2.10 10.92 -21.02
N VAL A 162 1.90 9.61 -21.13
CA VAL A 162 2.52 8.78 -22.17
C VAL A 162 2.02 9.17 -23.55
N GLU A 163 0.71 9.33 -23.73
CA GLU A 163 0.13 9.71 -25.03
C GLU A 163 0.61 11.09 -25.48
N LEU A 164 0.64 12.07 -24.58
CA LEU A 164 1.18 13.39 -24.89
C LEU A 164 2.66 13.30 -25.33
N ALA A 165 3.48 12.51 -24.62
CA ALA A 165 4.89 12.32 -24.96
C ALA A 165 5.08 11.64 -26.33
N LYS A 166 4.19 10.72 -26.73
CA LYS A 166 4.19 10.12 -28.07
C LYS A 166 3.91 11.17 -29.15
N VAL A 167 2.85 11.97 -28.96
CA VAL A 167 2.42 12.99 -29.93
C VAL A 167 3.53 14.02 -30.17
N ILE A 168 4.18 14.50 -29.11
CA ILE A 168 5.24 15.50 -29.21
C ILE A 168 6.63 14.91 -29.47
N LYS A 169 6.74 13.58 -29.63
CA LYS A 169 8.01 12.84 -29.79
C LYS A 169 9.04 13.20 -28.69
N SER A 170 8.57 13.28 -27.45
CA SER A 170 9.39 13.67 -26.31
C SER A 170 10.54 12.69 -26.06
N LEU A 171 11.69 13.22 -25.66
CA LEU A 171 12.85 12.43 -25.23
C LEU A 171 12.56 11.61 -23.95
N ASP A 172 11.54 11.99 -23.17
CA ASP A 172 11.14 11.30 -21.95
C ASP A 172 10.10 10.17 -22.16
N LEU A 173 9.70 9.90 -23.42
CA LEU A 173 8.69 8.90 -23.75
C LEU A 173 9.03 7.51 -23.17
N LYS A 174 10.31 7.11 -23.23
CA LYS A 174 10.77 5.82 -22.68
C LYS A 174 10.54 5.75 -21.17
N GLU A 175 10.94 6.78 -20.42
CA GLU A 175 10.75 6.82 -18.97
C GLU A 175 9.26 6.83 -18.59
N ARG A 176 8.43 7.60 -19.31
CA ARG A 176 6.97 7.61 -19.07
C ARG A 176 6.32 6.26 -19.38
N SER A 177 6.77 5.55 -20.41
CA SER A 177 6.27 4.21 -20.74
C SER A 177 6.62 3.20 -19.64
N ILE A 178 7.84 3.31 -19.08
CA ILE A 178 8.27 2.50 -17.94
C ILE A 178 7.43 2.83 -16.71
N ASP A 179 7.14 4.11 -16.45
CA ASP A 179 6.29 4.49 -15.32
C ASP A 179 4.88 3.92 -15.42
N LEU A 180 4.29 3.95 -16.62
CA LEU A 180 2.99 3.33 -16.87
C LEU A 180 3.03 1.82 -16.64
N TRP A 181 4.07 1.14 -17.13
CA TRP A 181 4.24 -0.29 -16.92
C TRP A 181 4.40 -0.63 -15.44
N LEU A 182 5.22 0.11 -14.70
CA LEU A 182 5.39 -0.04 -13.25
C LEU A 182 4.07 0.16 -12.50
N TYR A 183 3.31 1.20 -12.86
CA TYR A 183 2.03 1.49 -12.23
C TYR A 183 1.01 0.37 -12.47
N ARG A 184 0.84 -0.05 -13.73
CA ARG A 184 -0.09 -1.12 -14.11
C ARG A 184 0.28 -2.43 -13.46
N THR A 185 1.57 -2.75 -13.36
CA THR A 185 2.04 -3.98 -12.71
C THR A 185 1.73 -3.99 -11.21
N GLN A 186 1.94 -2.87 -10.52
CA GLN A 186 1.55 -2.73 -9.11
C GLN A 186 0.02 -2.83 -8.92
N LEU A 187 -0.76 -2.16 -9.77
CA LEU A 187 -2.22 -2.22 -9.73
C LEU A 187 -2.74 -3.64 -10.01
N ARG A 188 -2.18 -4.32 -11.02
CA ARG A 188 -2.45 -5.73 -11.29
C ARG A 188 -2.16 -6.58 -10.06
N ARG A 189 -1.00 -6.40 -9.42
CA ARG A 189 -0.62 -7.14 -8.21
C ARG A 189 -1.71 -7.05 -7.15
N ILE A 190 -2.19 -5.86 -6.79
CA ILE A 190 -3.22 -5.76 -5.74
C ILE A 190 -4.57 -6.34 -6.16
N LEU A 191 -4.91 -6.32 -7.45
CA LEU A 191 -6.14 -6.88 -7.99
C LEU A 191 -6.07 -8.42 -8.09
N GLU A 192 -4.93 -9.01 -8.39
CA GLU A 192 -4.78 -10.47 -8.47
C GLU A 192 -4.82 -11.16 -7.10
N HIS A 193 -4.60 -10.42 -6.02
CA HIS A 193 -4.59 -10.99 -4.68
C HIS A 193 -5.98 -10.96 -4.03
N ARG A 194 -6.32 -12.08 -3.39
CA ARG A 194 -7.39 -12.15 -2.40
C ARG A 194 -6.87 -11.78 -1.02
N LEU A 195 -7.62 -10.96 -0.31
CA LEU A 195 -7.44 -10.73 1.13
C LEU A 195 -8.07 -11.90 1.88
N TYR A 196 -7.42 -12.36 2.95
CA TYR A 196 -7.99 -13.35 3.85
C TYR A 196 -7.82 -12.92 5.30
N TYR A 197 -8.79 -13.30 6.12
CA TYR A 197 -8.78 -13.10 7.57
C TYR A 197 -9.08 -14.42 8.27
N LEU A 198 -8.19 -14.81 9.20
CA LEU A 198 -8.24 -16.10 9.88
C LEU A 198 -8.27 -15.89 11.39
N GLU A 199 -9.01 -16.76 12.06
CA GLU A 199 -8.82 -17.06 13.47
C GLU A 199 -7.84 -18.23 13.60
N VAL A 200 -6.89 -18.08 14.51
CA VAL A 200 -5.89 -19.07 14.88
C VAL A 200 -6.13 -19.44 16.32
N LYS A 201 -6.72 -20.60 16.56
CA LYS A 201 -6.85 -21.16 17.89
C LYS A 201 -5.54 -21.84 18.26
N THR A 202 -5.01 -21.44 19.41
CA THR A 202 -3.75 -21.94 19.97
C THR A 202 -4.02 -22.60 21.32
N ASP A 203 -2.98 -23.16 21.93
CA ASP A 203 -3.01 -23.62 23.33
C ASP A 203 -3.31 -22.50 24.35
N SER A 204 -3.30 -21.24 23.90
CA SER A 204 -3.49 -20.05 24.71
C SER A 204 -4.75 -19.29 24.25
N GLU A 205 -4.64 -17.97 24.14
CA GLU A 205 -5.69 -17.11 23.59
C GLU A 205 -5.75 -17.19 22.05
N PRO A 206 -6.93 -16.94 21.43
CA PRO A 206 -7.07 -16.91 19.99
C PRO A 206 -6.28 -15.72 19.40
N LEU A 207 -5.60 -15.98 18.28
CA LEU A 207 -4.94 -14.96 17.49
C LEU A 207 -5.70 -14.76 16.18
N TYR A 208 -5.52 -13.60 15.58
CA TYR A 208 -6.11 -13.27 14.29
C TYR A 208 -5.01 -12.93 13.30
N LYS A 209 -5.16 -13.38 12.06
CA LYS A 209 -4.20 -13.11 10.98
C LYS A 209 -4.90 -12.49 9.79
N ILE A 210 -4.35 -11.38 9.30
CA ILE A 210 -4.66 -10.80 8.00
C ILE A 210 -3.56 -11.15 7.01
N GLY A 211 -3.91 -11.31 5.74
CA GLY A 211 -2.91 -11.39 4.68
C GLY A 211 -3.51 -11.41 3.29
N VAL A 212 -2.63 -11.39 2.30
CA VAL A 212 -3.01 -11.49 0.89
C VAL A 212 -2.36 -12.71 0.25
N THR A 213 -3.02 -13.30 -0.74
CA THR A 213 -2.47 -14.45 -1.49
C THR A 213 -2.99 -14.46 -2.92
N LYS A 214 -2.21 -15.02 -3.86
CA LYS A 214 -2.71 -15.46 -5.17
C LYS A 214 -3.06 -16.96 -5.19
N ARG A 215 -2.53 -17.71 -4.21
CA ARG A 215 -2.75 -19.15 -4.05
C ARG A 215 -4.16 -19.43 -3.51
N THR A 216 -4.58 -20.68 -3.58
CA THR A 216 -5.79 -21.13 -2.87
C THR A 216 -5.65 -20.89 -1.37
N ILE A 217 -6.78 -20.73 -0.66
CA ILE A 217 -6.74 -20.48 0.77
C ILE A 217 -6.21 -21.72 1.52
N GLU A 218 -6.50 -22.90 0.98
CA GLU A 218 -6.07 -24.20 1.47
C GLU A 218 -4.55 -24.34 1.45
N GLU A 219 -3.90 -24.04 0.32
CA GLU A 219 -2.44 -24.02 0.20
C GLU A 219 -1.82 -23.05 1.20
N ARG A 220 -2.42 -21.86 1.34
CA ARG A 220 -1.94 -20.84 2.26
C ARG A 220 -2.09 -21.26 3.73
N MET A 221 -3.17 -21.95 4.09
CA MET A 221 -3.38 -22.47 5.44
C MET A 221 -2.33 -23.52 5.83
N VAL A 222 -1.91 -24.38 4.89
CA VAL A 222 -0.84 -25.36 5.15
C VAL A 222 0.48 -24.67 5.51
N GLU A 223 0.85 -23.63 4.76
CA GLU A 223 2.05 -22.82 5.04
C GLU A 223 1.96 -22.13 6.40
N ILE A 224 0.82 -21.47 6.70
CA ILE A 224 0.61 -20.77 7.97
C ILE A 224 0.70 -21.75 9.14
N LYS A 225 0.10 -22.94 9.01
CA LYS A 225 0.17 -23.97 10.05
C LYS A 225 1.61 -24.45 10.27
N ARG A 226 2.39 -24.60 9.20
CA ARG A 226 3.82 -24.95 9.29
C ARG A 226 4.61 -23.87 10.02
N ASP A 227 4.39 -22.60 9.70
CA ASP A 227 5.11 -21.48 10.31
C ASP A 227 4.78 -21.35 11.82
N LEU A 228 3.53 -21.60 12.20
CA LEU A 228 3.07 -21.52 13.60
C LEU A 228 3.49 -22.69 14.49
N ARG A 229 3.82 -23.86 13.94
CA ARG A 229 4.27 -25.04 14.72
C ARG A 229 5.56 -24.80 15.50
N CYS A 230 6.37 -23.82 15.09
CA CYS A 230 7.55 -23.41 15.84
C CYS A 230 7.21 -22.62 17.12
N HIS A 231 5.97 -22.14 17.24
CA HIS A 231 5.52 -21.27 18.33
C HIS A 231 4.46 -21.93 19.23
N TYR A 232 3.64 -22.84 18.69
CA TYR A 232 2.53 -23.47 19.41
C TYR A 232 2.49 -24.98 19.17
N LYS A 233 2.00 -25.75 20.15
CA LYS A 233 1.86 -27.21 20.03
C LYS A 233 0.61 -27.55 19.24
N ASN A 234 -0.52 -26.94 19.60
CA ASN A 234 -1.77 -27.07 18.87
C ASN A 234 -2.09 -25.80 18.08
N VAL A 235 -2.44 -26.00 16.81
CA VAL A 235 -2.82 -24.93 15.89
C VAL A 235 -4.02 -25.41 15.07
N GLU A 236 -5.17 -24.78 15.29
CA GLU A 236 -6.36 -24.90 14.46
C GLU A 236 -6.62 -23.56 13.77
N LEU A 237 -6.83 -23.61 12.46
CA LEU A 237 -7.07 -22.44 11.63
C LEU A 237 -8.52 -22.44 11.19
N LYS A 238 -9.21 -21.32 11.40
CA LYS A 238 -10.57 -21.09 10.88
C LYS A 238 -10.55 -19.87 9.97
N VAL A 239 -11.00 -20.05 8.73
CA VAL A 239 -11.19 -18.93 7.80
C VAL A 239 -12.44 -18.18 8.24
N LEU A 240 -12.28 -16.90 8.57
CA LEU A 240 -13.41 -16.02 8.91
C LEU A 240 -13.94 -15.28 7.69
N GLY A 241 -13.06 -14.94 6.74
CA GLY A 241 -13.49 -14.32 5.49
C GLY A 241 -12.38 -14.27 4.44
N THR A 242 -12.82 -14.18 3.19
CA THR A 242 -11.98 -13.99 2.01
C THR A 242 -12.62 -12.95 1.09
N TRP A 243 -11.82 -12.03 0.57
CA TRP A 243 -12.29 -10.98 -0.33
C TRP A 243 -11.40 -10.92 -1.57
N GLU A 244 -11.97 -11.29 -2.71
CA GLU A 244 -11.29 -11.23 -4.01
C GLU A 244 -10.98 -9.79 -4.41
N HIS A 245 -9.85 -9.61 -5.09
CA HIS A 245 -9.37 -8.31 -5.59
C HIS A 245 -9.21 -7.22 -4.51
N ARG A 246 -8.98 -7.62 -3.25
CA ARG A 246 -8.79 -6.72 -2.10
C ARG A 246 -7.35 -6.68 -1.57
N GLY A 247 -6.36 -6.97 -2.42
CA GLY A 247 -4.94 -6.89 -2.05
C GLY A 247 -4.49 -5.51 -1.57
N ASN A 248 -5.24 -4.45 -1.91
CA ASN A 248 -4.99 -3.07 -1.49
C ASN A 248 -5.25 -2.82 0.02
N VAL A 249 -6.05 -3.66 0.68
CA VAL A 249 -6.54 -3.40 2.04
C VAL A 249 -5.54 -3.78 3.12
N GLU A 250 -4.67 -4.77 2.87
CA GLU A 250 -3.82 -5.38 3.90
C GLU A 250 -2.97 -4.36 4.68
N LEU A 251 -2.30 -3.46 3.96
CA LEU A 251 -1.42 -2.47 4.58
C LEU A 251 -2.22 -1.45 5.40
N TYR A 252 -3.42 -1.08 4.94
CA TYR A 252 -4.28 -0.17 5.69
C TYR A 252 -4.85 -0.85 6.93
N PHE A 253 -5.25 -2.12 6.84
CA PHE A 253 -5.63 -2.92 8.00
C PHE A 253 -4.51 -2.93 9.04
N LYS A 254 -3.27 -3.18 8.61
CA LYS A 254 -2.09 -3.18 9.48
C LYS A 254 -1.87 -1.82 10.14
N HIS A 255 -2.09 -0.73 9.41
CA HIS A 255 -1.99 0.62 9.95
C HIS A 255 -3.09 0.94 10.97
N ARG A 256 -4.35 0.65 10.63
CA ARG A 256 -5.55 0.89 11.46
C ARG A 256 -5.53 0.10 12.77
N TYR A 257 -5.20 -1.18 12.70
CA TYR A 257 -5.22 -2.09 13.84
C TYR A 257 -3.84 -2.30 14.46
N GLN A 258 -2.88 -1.41 14.19
CA GLN A 258 -1.53 -1.48 14.74
C GLN A 258 -1.50 -1.65 16.28
N PRO A 259 -2.38 -1.01 17.09
CA PRO A 259 -2.37 -1.18 18.54
C PRO A 259 -2.62 -2.63 19.01
N PHE A 260 -3.27 -3.46 18.19
CA PHE A 260 -3.57 -4.87 18.50
C PHE A 260 -2.51 -5.84 17.95
N ASN A 261 -1.48 -5.31 17.29
CA ASN A 261 -0.47 -6.13 16.65
C ASN A 261 0.29 -6.98 17.67
N TYR A 262 0.37 -8.28 17.39
CA TYR A 262 1.06 -9.25 18.21
C TYR A 262 2.18 -9.89 17.40
N ARG A 263 3.42 -9.59 17.77
CA ARG A 263 4.60 -10.06 17.05
C ARG A 263 4.99 -11.48 17.49
N LEU A 264 5.07 -12.38 16.52
CA LEU A 264 5.51 -13.77 16.70
C LEU A 264 6.86 -13.97 16.01
N GLY A 265 7.95 -13.71 16.72
CA GLY A 265 9.30 -13.72 16.14
C GLY A 265 9.41 -12.69 15.00
N ASN A 266 9.51 -13.18 13.76
CA ASN A 266 9.57 -12.35 12.55
C ASN A 266 8.19 -12.13 11.88
N LEU A 267 7.14 -12.79 12.36
CA LEU A 267 5.78 -12.67 11.84
C LEU A 267 5.11 -11.42 12.44
N THR A 268 4.65 -10.52 11.57
CA THR A 268 4.12 -9.18 11.95
C THR A 268 2.64 -9.00 11.61
N GLU A 269 2.02 -10.02 11.06
CA GLU A 269 0.64 -10.07 10.58
C GLU A 269 -0.39 -10.63 11.58
N TYR A 270 0.00 -10.87 12.83
CA TYR A 270 -0.84 -11.47 13.86
C TYR A 270 -1.37 -10.42 14.84
N TYR A 271 -2.54 -10.66 15.42
CA TYR A 271 -3.26 -9.71 16.26
C TYR A 271 -3.93 -10.40 17.45
N LYS A 272 -4.03 -9.67 18.57
CA LYS A 272 -4.83 -10.02 19.74
C LYS A 272 -5.90 -8.96 19.95
N PHE A 273 -7.12 -9.25 19.51
CA PHE A 273 -8.22 -8.29 19.57
C PHE A 273 -9.05 -8.36 20.87
N GLY A 274 -9.01 -9.48 21.59
CA GLY A 274 -9.85 -9.66 22.78
C GLY A 274 -11.33 -9.43 22.45
N THR A 275 -11.98 -8.52 23.17
CA THR A 275 -13.38 -8.14 22.97
C THR A 275 -13.66 -7.41 21.66
N GLU A 276 -12.64 -6.88 20.99
CA GLU A 276 -12.78 -6.13 19.73
C GLU A 276 -12.88 -7.03 18.49
N ALA A 277 -12.68 -8.34 18.63
CA ALA A 277 -12.57 -9.26 17.51
C ALA A 277 -13.81 -9.23 16.58
N GLU A 278 -15.01 -9.16 17.17
CA GLU A 278 -16.26 -9.07 16.42
C GLU A 278 -16.40 -7.74 15.69
N ALA A 279 -15.99 -6.62 16.30
CA ALA A 279 -16.00 -5.31 15.66
C ALA A 279 -15.05 -5.25 14.45
N VAL A 280 -13.88 -5.90 14.54
CA VAL A 280 -12.92 -6.01 13.44
C VAL A 280 -13.47 -6.86 12.29
N LEU A 281 -14.08 -8.01 12.60
CA LEU A 281 -14.74 -8.83 11.59
C LEU A 281 -15.86 -8.06 10.88
N ASN A 282 -16.69 -7.35 11.64
CA ASN A 282 -17.74 -6.49 11.09
C ASN A 282 -17.20 -5.38 10.17
N ASP A 283 -16.05 -4.77 10.49
CA ASP A 283 -15.43 -3.75 9.61
C ASP A 283 -15.00 -4.37 8.26
N LEU A 284 -14.45 -5.59 8.29
CA LEU A 284 -14.10 -6.36 7.09
C LEU A 284 -15.33 -6.78 6.28
N GLU A 285 -16.37 -7.30 6.92
CA GLU A 285 -17.60 -7.76 6.26
C GLU A 285 -18.40 -6.62 5.61
N ARG A 286 -18.28 -5.40 6.14
CA ARG A 286 -18.90 -4.20 5.55
C ARG A 286 -18.26 -3.77 4.24
N MET A 287 -17.08 -4.29 3.89
CA MET A 287 -16.49 -4.06 2.57
C MET A 287 -17.37 -4.70 1.49
N HIS A 288 -17.75 -3.90 0.50
CA HIS A 288 -18.48 -4.43 -0.66
C HIS A 288 -17.62 -5.40 -1.45
N LEU A 289 -18.25 -6.38 -2.10
CA LEU A 289 -17.57 -7.20 -3.10
C LEU A 289 -16.95 -6.27 -4.16
N LYS A 290 -15.69 -6.53 -4.53
CA LYS A 290 -15.00 -5.71 -5.52
C LYS A 290 -15.49 -6.09 -6.92
N CYS A 291 -16.33 -5.22 -7.50
CA CYS A 291 -16.65 -5.27 -8.91
C CYS A 291 -15.52 -4.59 -9.69
N LEU A 292 -14.89 -5.33 -10.61
CA LEU A 292 -13.85 -4.77 -11.47
C LEU A 292 -14.49 -3.89 -12.55
N SER A 293 -13.97 -2.68 -12.69
CA SER A 293 -14.25 -1.83 -13.84
C SER A 293 -13.66 -2.41 -15.11
N GLN A 294 -14.11 -1.94 -16.28
CA GLN A 294 -13.56 -2.38 -17.57
C GLN A 294 -12.03 -2.16 -17.65
N VAL A 295 -11.54 -1.05 -17.08
CA VAL A 295 -10.10 -0.73 -17.03
C VAL A 295 -9.34 -1.75 -16.18
N GLU A 296 -9.86 -2.08 -15.00
CA GLU A 296 -9.23 -3.08 -14.11
C GLU A 296 -9.26 -4.47 -14.72
N SER A 297 -10.37 -4.87 -15.32
CA SER A 297 -10.47 -6.14 -16.07
C SER A 297 -9.47 -6.22 -17.21
N HIS A 298 -9.26 -5.12 -17.95
CA HIS A 298 -8.23 -5.06 -18.98
C HIS A 298 -6.81 -5.20 -18.40
N ILE A 299 -6.52 -4.58 -17.26
CA ILE A 299 -5.21 -4.71 -16.60
C ILE A 299 -4.92 -6.15 -16.15
N LEU A 300 -5.94 -6.87 -15.69
CA LEU A 300 -5.84 -8.29 -15.34
C LEU A 300 -5.71 -9.20 -16.57
N ALA A 301 -6.38 -8.85 -17.67
CA ALA A 301 -6.35 -9.62 -18.91
C ALA A 301 -5.11 -9.35 -19.77
N GLU A 302 -4.44 -8.20 -19.60
CA GLU A 302 -3.12 -7.99 -20.17
C GLU A 302 -2.19 -9.09 -19.60
N ASP A 303 -1.60 -9.91 -20.47
CA ASP A 303 -0.55 -10.85 -20.05
C ASP A 303 0.59 -10.11 -19.33
N ASP A 304 1.52 -10.83 -18.70
CA ASP A 304 2.82 -10.29 -18.26
C ASP A 304 3.62 -9.80 -19.48
N LYS A 305 3.17 -8.69 -20.09
CA LYS A 305 3.86 -8.03 -21.17
C LYS A 305 5.22 -7.63 -20.60
N PRO A 306 6.31 -8.06 -21.25
CA PRO A 306 7.64 -7.74 -20.78
C PRO A 306 7.79 -6.22 -20.67
N ALA A 307 8.63 -5.78 -19.75
CA ALA A 307 9.01 -4.38 -19.65
C ALA A 307 9.34 -3.84 -21.06
N PRO A 308 8.95 -2.59 -21.40
CA PRO A 308 9.22 -2.01 -22.71
C PRO A 308 10.68 -2.24 -23.11
N ALA A 309 10.90 -2.81 -24.31
CA ALA A 309 12.20 -3.34 -24.73
C ALA A 309 13.36 -2.38 -24.39
N MET A 310 14.31 -2.88 -23.59
CA MET A 310 15.50 -2.13 -23.19
C MET A 310 16.54 -2.14 -24.32
N THR A 311 16.21 -1.59 -25.49
CA THR A 311 17.25 -1.34 -26.50
C THR A 311 18.13 -0.20 -25.99
N GLY A 312 19.43 -0.48 -25.90
CA GLY A 312 20.44 0.34 -25.26
C GLY A 312 20.44 1.78 -25.77
N SER A 313 20.06 2.71 -24.90
CA SER A 313 20.59 4.06 -25.00
C SER A 313 21.94 3.98 -24.30
N HIS A 314 23.01 4.06 -25.08
CA HIS A 314 24.33 4.37 -24.55
C HIS A 314 24.18 5.67 -23.75
N CYS A 315 24.31 5.57 -22.42
CA CYS A 315 24.69 6.72 -21.61
C CYS A 315 26.14 7.03 -21.99
N VAL A 316 26.33 8.13 -22.71
CA VAL A 316 27.58 8.90 -22.68
C VAL A 316 27.39 10.02 -21.67
#